data_AF-A0A8T4QSG1-F1
#
_entry.id   AF-A0A8T4QSG1-F1
#
_cell.length_a   1.000
_cell.length_b   1.000
_cell.length_c   1.000
_cell.angle_alpha   90.00
_cell.angle_beta   90.00
_cell.angle_gamma   90.00
#
_symmetry.space_group_name_H-M   'P 1'
#
loop_
_entity.id
_entity.type
_entity.pdbx_description
1 polymer ?
#
loop_
_entity_poly.entity_id
_entity_poly.type
_entity_poly.pdbx_seq_one_letter_code
_entity_poly.pdbx_strand_id
1 'polypeptide(L)'
;MAKIPTYQVSVPEYKLKVFKSSSKKINHAGTPWYTIKIPQIYWDNKPDFEKIGAKIDKCLKSHFLGKKVAIRALGSEEHKRKTIEDLIFIIKRLGTDRYSPHRKGDRYDNLEGKPIDFFALDFKVKKTGEYFKHFIEPFYFWPIADRNKPIRIDIAIVYNLSKLKRVEHRYKGRENEIKKDGFIFRYPDKKSDAIIGIIKIL
;
A
#
# COMPACT_ATOMS: atom_id res chain seq x y z
N MET A 1 0.84 5.76 -26.55
CA MET A 1 1.01 5.68 -25.08
C MET A 1 2.50 5.54 -24.78
N ALA A 2 3.09 6.36 -23.91
CA ALA A 2 4.48 6.16 -23.50
C ALA A 2 4.64 4.76 -22.87
N LYS A 3 5.69 4.03 -23.21
CA LYS A 3 5.92 2.68 -22.68
C LYS A 3 6.25 2.78 -21.19
N ILE A 4 5.27 2.46 -20.33
CA ILE A 4 5.46 2.46 -18.88
C ILE A 4 6.44 1.33 -18.52
N PRO A 5 7.64 1.65 -17.99
CA PRO A 5 8.63 0.64 -17.65
C PRO A 5 8.17 -0.17 -16.43
N THR A 6 8.51 -1.45 -16.45
CA THR A 6 8.33 -2.34 -15.30
C THR A 6 9.69 -2.84 -14.86
N TYR A 7 9.97 -2.72 -13.58
CA TYR A 7 11.19 -3.17 -12.93
C TYR A 7 10.85 -4.35 -12.03
N GLN A 8 11.76 -5.31 -11.89
CA GLN A 8 11.54 -6.48 -11.05
C GLN A 8 12.60 -6.57 -9.96
N VAL A 9 12.18 -6.88 -8.74
CA VAL A 9 13.04 -7.10 -7.59
C VAL A 9 12.64 -8.41 -6.92
N SER A 10 13.57 -9.34 -6.77
CA SER A 10 13.35 -10.58 -6.03
C SER A 10 13.81 -10.42 -4.57
N VAL A 11 12.93 -10.76 -3.63
CA VAL A 11 13.11 -10.61 -2.18
C VAL A 11 12.84 -11.95 -1.48
N PRO A 12 13.74 -12.95 -1.59
CA PRO A 12 13.53 -14.30 -1.05
C PRO A 12 13.32 -14.36 0.47
N GLU A 13 13.73 -13.31 1.19
CA GLU A 13 13.50 -13.15 2.63
C GLU A 13 12.13 -12.54 2.99
N TYR A 14 11.35 -12.05 2.02
CA TYR A 14 10.00 -11.52 2.24
C TYR A 14 8.99 -12.66 2.37
N LYS A 15 9.13 -13.43 3.44
CA LYS A 15 8.23 -14.53 3.80
C LYS A 15 7.28 -14.08 4.90
N LEU A 16 6.00 -14.01 4.58
CA LEU A 16 4.94 -13.85 5.57
C LEU A 16 4.34 -15.23 5.87
N LYS A 17 4.16 -15.58 7.14
CA LYS A 17 3.35 -16.75 7.55
C LYS A 17 2.05 -16.26 8.19
N VAL A 18 0.95 -16.92 7.85
CA VAL A 18 -0.36 -16.68 8.45
C VAL A 18 -0.41 -17.36 9.81
N PHE A 19 -0.81 -16.63 10.84
CA PHE A 19 -1.05 -17.20 12.17
C PHE A 19 -2.55 -17.24 12.46
N LYS A 20 -3.02 -18.35 13.05
CA LYS A 20 -4.40 -18.45 13.52
C LYS A 20 -4.54 -17.69 14.85
N SER A 21 -5.29 -16.59 14.80
CA SER A 21 -5.91 -16.01 15.98
C SER A 21 -7.01 -16.95 16.47
N SER A 22 -6.91 -17.44 17.71
CA SER A 22 -8.00 -18.19 18.36
C SER A 22 -8.85 -17.21 19.16
N SER A 23 -10.11 -17.05 18.75
CA SER A 23 -11.13 -16.39 19.58
C SER A 23 -11.92 -17.48 20.30
N LYS A 24 -12.08 -17.37 21.62
CA LYS A 24 -12.97 -18.23 22.42
C LYS A 24 -14.22 -17.41 22.74
N LYS A 25 -15.40 -17.88 22.32
CA LYS A 25 -16.68 -17.34 22.79
C LYS A 25 -16.86 -17.76 24.25
N ILE A 26 -17.10 -16.79 25.13
CA ILE A 26 -17.56 -17.07 26.50
C ILE A 26 -18.93 -16.40 26.61
N ASN A 27 -19.98 -17.21 26.83
CA ASN A 27 -21.31 -16.72 27.13
C ASN A 27 -21.39 -16.42 28.62
N HIS A 28 -21.52 -15.15 28.99
CA HIS A 28 -22.09 -14.75 30.27
C HIS A 28 -23.27 -13.82 30.05
N ALA A 29 -24.31 -14.04 30.85
CA ALA A 29 -25.65 -13.48 30.78
C ALA A 29 -25.73 -12.01 30.31
N GLY A 30 -26.22 -11.82 29.08
CA GLY A 30 -27.00 -10.63 28.72
C GLY A 30 -26.33 -9.51 27.92
N THR A 31 -25.00 -9.40 27.88
CA THR A 31 -24.35 -8.32 27.11
C THR A 31 -23.07 -8.81 26.43
N PRO A 32 -22.98 -8.85 25.08
CA PRO A 32 -21.76 -9.29 24.40
C PRO A 32 -20.66 -8.24 24.53
N TRP A 33 -19.70 -8.48 25.42
CA TRP A 33 -18.42 -7.77 25.44
C TRP A 33 -17.36 -8.67 24.80
N TYR A 34 -16.70 -8.17 23.75
CA TYR A 34 -15.67 -8.91 23.02
C TYR A 34 -14.30 -8.64 23.65
N THR A 35 -13.79 -9.55 24.47
CA THR A 35 -12.36 -9.54 24.83
C THR A 35 -11.58 -10.27 23.75
N ILE A 36 -11.00 -9.53 22.81
CA ILE A 36 -10.08 -10.08 21.81
C ILE A 36 -8.76 -10.41 22.54
N LYS A 37 -8.53 -11.69 22.84
CA LYS A 37 -7.17 -12.16 23.16
C LYS A 37 -6.40 -12.24 21.85
N ILE A 38 -5.69 -11.17 21.53
CA ILE A 38 -4.74 -11.15 20.43
C ILE A 38 -3.61 -12.13 20.79
N PRO A 39 -3.25 -13.13 19.96
CA PRO A 39 -2.12 -14.02 20.25
C PRO A 39 -0.85 -13.20 20.48
N GLN A 40 -0.14 -13.47 21.56
CA GLN A 40 1.04 -12.72 21.98
C GLN A 40 2.32 -13.07 21.20
N ILE A 41 2.21 -13.66 20.01
CA ILE A 41 3.37 -14.08 19.21
C ILE A 41 3.21 -13.56 17.78
N TYR A 42 3.57 -12.30 17.57
CA TYR A 42 3.65 -11.62 16.28
C TYR A 42 5.07 -11.51 15.71
N TRP A 43 6.00 -12.29 16.26
CA TRP A 43 7.44 -12.12 16.02
C TRP A 43 8.03 -13.23 15.17
N ASP A 44 7.53 -14.46 15.29
CA ASP A 44 8.01 -15.57 14.48
C ASP A 44 7.73 -15.28 13.01
N ASN A 45 8.77 -15.14 12.20
CA ASN A 45 8.69 -14.84 10.76
C ASN A 45 8.22 -13.42 10.41
N LYS A 46 8.39 -12.43 11.30
CA LYS A 46 8.36 -11.01 10.90
C LYS A 46 9.44 -10.78 9.83
N PRO A 47 9.10 -10.16 8.67
CA PRO A 47 10.11 -9.91 7.65
C PRO A 47 11.08 -8.83 8.13
N ASP A 48 12.34 -8.93 7.70
CA ASP A 48 13.35 -7.90 7.95
C ASP A 48 13.05 -6.67 7.08
N PHE A 49 12.29 -5.73 7.65
CA PHE A 49 11.80 -4.54 6.96
C PHE A 49 12.94 -3.70 6.39
N GLU A 50 14.06 -3.60 7.13
CA GLU A 50 15.23 -2.81 6.73
C GLU A 50 15.92 -3.48 5.54
N LYS A 51 16.22 -4.78 5.64
CA LYS A 51 16.90 -5.52 4.57
C LYS A 51 16.08 -5.61 3.29
N ILE A 52 14.78 -5.90 3.41
CA ILE A 52 13.87 -5.95 2.25
C ILE A 52 13.66 -4.55 1.68
N GLY A 53 13.46 -3.55 2.54
CA GLY A 53 13.32 -2.16 2.16
C GLY A 53 14.52 -1.67 1.36
N ALA A 54 15.74 -1.95 1.84
CA ALA A 54 16.98 -1.59 1.16
C ALA A 54 17.11 -2.20 -0.25
N LYS A 55 16.65 -3.45 -0.45
CA LYS A 55 16.65 -4.09 -1.77
C LYS A 55 15.73 -3.38 -2.76
N ILE A 56 14.53 -3.04 -2.33
CA ILE A 56 13.56 -2.34 -3.19
C ILE A 56 14.00 -0.88 -3.41
N ASP A 57 14.51 -0.22 -2.37
CA ASP A 57 15.08 1.12 -2.44
C ASP A 57 16.25 1.20 -3.42
N LYS A 58 17.09 0.15 -3.53
CA LYS A 58 18.16 0.08 -4.53
C LYS A 58 17.58 0.19 -5.95
N CYS A 59 16.54 -0.57 -6.27
CA CYS A 59 15.85 -0.49 -7.56
C CYS A 59 15.23 0.89 -7.79
N LEU A 60 14.52 1.43 -6.79
CA LEU A 60 13.92 2.76 -6.86
C LEU A 60 14.99 3.84 -7.16
N LYS A 61 16.10 3.81 -6.44
CA LYS A 61 17.21 4.76 -6.62
C LYS A 61 17.85 4.63 -8.00
N SER A 62 18.04 3.41 -8.52
CA SER A 62 18.63 3.18 -9.84
C SER A 62 17.84 3.81 -11.00
N HIS A 63 16.52 4.02 -10.85
CA HIS A 63 15.66 4.48 -11.94
C HIS A 63 15.01 5.86 -11.72
N PHE A 64 14.95 6.30 -10.47
CA PHE A 64 14.17 7.49 -10.10
C PHE A 64 14.94 8.52 -9.25
N LEU A 65 16.26 8.38 -9.10
CA LEU A 65 17.08 9.33 -8.35
C LEU A 65 16.80 10.78 -8.75
N GLY A 66 16.62 11.66 -7.76
CA GLY A 66 16.34 13.09 -7.96
C GLY A 66 14.89 13.43 -8.29
N LYS A 67 14.05 12.46 -8.69
CA LYS A 67 12.64 12.70 -9.03
C LYS A 67 11.79 12.89 -7.76
N LYS A 68 10.78 13.75 -7.85
CA LYS A 68 9.70 13.85 -6.86
C LYS A 68 8.59 12.87 -7.27
N VAL A 69 8.30 11.90 -6.42
CA VAL A 69 7.40 10.79 -6.73
C VAL A 69 6.34 10.63 -5.65
N ALA A 70 5.22 10.03 -6.01
CA ALA A 70 4.31 9.39 -5.07
C ALA A 70 4.31 7.89 -5.33
N ILE A 71 4.43 7.07 -4.29
CA ILE A 71 4.44 5.62 -4.40
C ILE A 71 3.20 5.05 -3.72
N ARG A 72 2.47 4.23 -4.48
CA ARG A 72 1.39 3.38 -3.96
C ARG A 72 1.83 1.92 -4.01
N ALA A 73 1.90 1.29 -2.85
CA ALA A 73 2.17 -0.13 -2.70
C ALA A 73 0.87 -0.94 -2.64
N LEU A 74 0.88 -2.15 -3.16
CA LEU A 74 -0.28 -3.04 -3.24
C LEU A 74 0.15 -4.49 -3.00
N GLY A 75 -0.69 -5.23 -2.27
CA GLY A 75 -0.64 -6.70 -2.25
C GLY A 75 -1.62 -7.27 -3.25
N SER A 76 -1.18 -8.20 -4.09
CA SER A 76 -2.01 -8.85 -5.11
C SER A 76 -3.12 -9.70 -4.51
N GLU A 77 -2.93 -10.22 -3.30
CA GLU A 77 -3.94 -10.99 -2.56
C GLU A 77 -5.23 -10.19 -2.26
N GLU A 78 -5.12 -8.85 -2.26
CA GLU A 78 -6.26 -7.93 -2.09
C GLU A 78 -7.08 -7.73 -3.37
N HIS A 79 -6.65 -8.36 -4.46
CA HIS A 79 -7.29 -8.33 -5.76
C HIS A 79 -7.62 -9.75 -6.21
N LYS A 80 -8.69 -10.30 -5.61
CA LYS A 80 -9.17 -11.67 -5.89
C LYS A 80 -9.26 -11.91 -7.40
N ARG A 81 -8.75 -13.07 -7.85
CA ARG A 81 -8.76 -13.51 -9.26
C ARG A 81 -7.91 -12.68 -10.21
N LYS A 82 -6.93 -11.92 -9.72
CA LYS A 82 -5.95 -11.22 -10.56
C LYS A 82 -4.54 -11.67 -10.22
N THR A 83 -3.78 -12.02 -11.25
CA THR A 83 -2.33 -12.20 -11.14
C THR A 83 -1.64 -10.86 -10.98
N ILE A 84 -0.36 -10.87 -10.60
CA ILE A 84 0.46 -9.66 -10.58
C ILE A 84 0.52 -9.04 -11.99
N GLU A 85 0.62 -9.87 -13.02
CA GLU A 85 0.64 -9.49 -14.43
C GLU A 85 -0.66 -8.81 -14.85
N ASP A 86 -1.82 -9.37 -14.45
CA ASP A 86 -3.12 -8.76 -14.70
C ASP A 86 -3.23 -7.37 -14.07
N LEU A 87 -2.77 -7.24 -12.82
CA LEU A 87 -2.78 -5.96 -12.12
C LEU A 87 -1.89 -4.94 -12.80
N ILE A 88 -0.67 -5.32 -13.19
CA ILE A 88 0.25 -4.44 -13.93
C ILE A 88 -0.39 -4.00 -15.24
N PHE A 89 -1.01 -4.92 -15.99
CA PHE A 89 -1.71 -4.59 -17.23
C PHE A 89 -2.83 -3.57 -17.00
N ILE A 90 -3.69 -3.81 -16.00
CA ILE A 90 -4.79 -2.92 -15.64
C ILE A 90 -4.26 -1.54 -15.21
N ILE A 91 -3.24 -1.50 -14.35
CA ILE A 91 -2.63 -0.25 -13.85
C ILE A 91 -2.05 0.54 -15.02
N LYS A 92 -1.33 -0.11 -15.94
CA LYS A 92 -0.79 0.56 -17.14
C LYS A 92 -1.90 1.15 -18.01
N ARG A 93 -3.01 0.43 -18.17
CA ARG A 93 -4.15 0.85 -18.98
C ARG A 93 -4.94 1.99 -18.34
N LEU A 94 -5.27 1.88 -17.07
CA LEU A 94 -6.20 2.78 -16.38
C LEU A 94 -5.50 3.88 -15.57
N GLY A 95 -4.19 3.78 -15.36
CA GLY A 95 -3.44 4.68 -14.49
C GLY A 95 -3.58 4.39 -13.00
N THR A 96 -4.33 3.36 -12.60
CA THR A 96 -4.62 3.04 -11.20
C THR A 96 -5.03 1.57 -11.01
N ASP A 97 -4.87 1.04 -9.80
CA ASP A 97 -5.38 -0.26 -9.37
C ASP A 97 -6.86 -0.22 -8.96
N ARG A 98 -7.47 0.97 -8.92
CA ARG A 98 -8.90 1.16 -8.59
C ARG A 98 -9.77 1.02 -9.84
N TYR A 99 -9.73 -0.17 -10.44
CA TYR A 99 -10.40 -0.50 -11.70
C TYR A 99 -11.87 -0.89 -11.58
N SER A 100 -12.35 -1.19 -10.37
CA SER A 100 -13.75 -1.53 -10.15
C SER A 100 -14.45 -0.32 -9.53
N PRO A 101 -15.49 0.24 -10.20
CA PRO A 101 -16.24 1.39 -9.69
C PRO A 101 -17.03 1.04 -8.41
N HIS A 102 -17.31 -0.26 -8.19
CA HIS A 102 -17.97 -0.77 -6.99
C HIS A 102 -16.99 -1.29 -5.94
N ARG A 103 -15.67 -1.21 -6.18
CA ARG A 103 -14.70 -1.48 -5.13
C ARG A 103 -14.87 -0.38 -4.10
N LYS A 104 -15.59 -0.70 -3.02
CA LYS A 104 -15.62 0.13 -1.81
C LYS A 104 -14.17 0.50 -1.50
N GLY A 105 -13.94 1.79 -1.26
CA GLY A 105 -12.61 2.41 -1.24
C GLY A 105 -11.61 1.73 -0.32
N ASP A 106 -10.36 2.21 -0.33
CA ASP A 106 -9.50 1.98 0.83
C ASP A 106 -10.28 2.35 2.09
N ARG A 107 -10.05 1.64 3.20
CA ARG A 107 -10.75 1.77 4.50
C ARG A 107 -10.84 3.17 5.09
N TYR A 108 -10.22 4.14 4.43
CA TYR A 108 -10.15 5.51 4.82
C TYR A 108 -11.27 6.31 4.14
N ASP A 109 -12.50 6.11 4.63
CA ASP A 109 -13.50 7.19 4.54
C ASP A 109 -12.88 8.37 5.28
N ASN A 110 -12.42 9.37 4.53
CA ASN A 110 -11.94 10.59 5.18
C ASN A 110 -13.16 11.30 5.77
N LEU A 111 -12.99 11.85 6.97
CA LEU A 111 -14.08 12.46 7.73
C LEU A 111 -14.74 13.62 6.97
N GLU A 112 -13.99 14.24 6.07
CA GLU A 112 -14.43 15.41 5.33
C GLU A 112 -15.10 15.10 3.98
N GLY A 113 -15.29 13.82 3.61
CA GLY A 113 -15.91 13.43 2.34
C GLY A 113 -15.19 13.94 1.10
N LYS A 114 -13.90 14.30 1.21
CA LYS A 114 -13.10 14.86 0.12
C LYS A 114 -12.84 13.81 -0.96
N PRO A 115 -12.89 14.19 -2.25
CA PRO A 115 -12.58 13.27 -3.33
C PRO A 115 -11.08 12.92 -3.28
N ILE A 116 -10.78 11.63 -3.15
CA ILE A 116 -9.42 11.08 -3.15
C ILE A 116 -9.40 9.90 -4.13
N ASP A 117 -8.60 10.01 -5.20
CA ASP A 117 -8.46 8.92 -6.17
C ASP A 117 -7.68 7.76 -5.55
N PHE A 118 -6.61 8.03 -4.80
CA PHE A 118 -5.80 7.01 -4.13
C PHE A 118 -4.95 7.59 -2.99
N PHE A 119 -4.44 6.69 -2.14
CA PHE A 119 -3.47 7.02 -1.09
C PHE A 119 -2.08 6.52 -1.47
N ALA A 120 -1.06 7.33 -1.16
CA ALA A 120 0.35 7.09 -1.47
C ALA A 120 1.27 7.87 -0.51
N LEU A 121 2.52 7.44 -0.37
CA LEU A 121 3.56 8.26 0.26
C LEU A 121 4.35 9.00 -0.81
N ASP A 122 4.61 10.29 -0.59
CA ASP A 122 5.36 11.10 -1.53
C ASP A 122 6.68 11.62 -0.95
N PHE A 123 7.68 11.72 -1.81
CA PHE A 123 9.02 12.16 -1.43
C PHE A 123 9.88 12.46 -2.68
N LYS A 124 11.02 13.10 -2.45
CA LYS A 124 12.10 13.17 -3.44
C LYS A 124 13.03 11.97 -3.24
N VAL A 125 13.30 11.21 -4.30
CA VAL A 125 14.24 10.07 -4.26
C VAL A 125 15.67 10.61 -4.12
N LYS A 126 16.34 10.27 -3.01
CA LYS A 126 17.69 10.69 -2.64
C LYS A 126 18.60 9.46 -2.50
N LYS A 127 19.90 9.65 -2.68
CA LYS A 127 20.91 8.58 -2.60
C LYS A 127 20.87 7.86 -1.25
N THR A 128 20.76 8.63 -0.17
CA THR A 128 20.72 8.16 1.22
C THR A 128 19.31 7.94 1.77
N GLY A 129 18.27 8.10 0.96
CA GLY A 129 16.89 7.96 1.46
C GLY A 129 16.52 6.50 1.72
N GLU A 130 15.76 6.25 2.77
CA GLU A 130 15.19 4.95 3.11
C GLU A 130 13.67 5.08 3.03
N TYR A 131 13.03 4.26 2.20
CA TYR A 131 11.62 4.43 1.86
C TYR A 131 10.81 3.18 2.13
N PHE A 132 11.17 2.06 1.51
CA PHE A 132 10.30 0.89 1.48
C PHE A 132 10.05 0.24 2.84
N LYS A 133 10.93 0.41 3.83
CA LYS A 133 10.66 -0.02 5.22
C LYS A 133 9.36 0.57 5.78
N HIS A 134 9.09 1.84 5.47
CA HIS A 134 7.90 2.57 5.90
C HIS A 134 6.62 2.17 5.15
N PHE A 135 6.74 1.34 4.11
CA PHE A 135 5.60 0.69 3.48
C PHE A 135 5.40 -0.72 4.03
N ILE A 136 6.49 -1.49 4.14
CA ILE A 136 6.44 -2.90 4.56
C ILE A 136 5.92 -3.03 5.99
N GLU A 137 6.41 -2.18 6.90
CA GLU A 137 6.02 -2.26 8.32
C GLU A 137 4.52 -2.04 8.54
N PRO A 138 3.87 -1.00 7.98
CA PRO A 138 2.42 -0.87 8.06
C PRO A 138 1.66 -2.02 7.40
N PHE A 139 2.13 -2.52 6.25
CA PHE A 139 1.51 -3.66 5.56
C PHE A 139 1.60 -4.97 6.37
N TYR A 140 2.59 -5.10 7.24
CA TYR A 140 2.68 -6.20 8.18
C TYR A 140 1.71 -6.01 9.36
N PHE A 141 1.81 -4.91 10.11
CA PHE A 141 1.09 -4.77 11.37
C PHE A 141 -0.39 -4.39 11.24
N TRP A 142 -0.75 -3.54 10.28
CA TRP A 142 -2.08 -2.93 10.27
C TRP A 142 -3.17 -3.89 9.81
N PRO A 143 -2.96 -4.72 8.76
CA PRO A 143 -3.97 -5.69 8.32
C PRO A 143 -4.21 -6.81 9.34
N ILE A 144 -3.26 -7.05 10.26
CA ILE A 144 -3.45 -8.04 11.32
C ILE A 144 -4.63 -7.67 12.21
N ALA A 145 -4.76 -6.38 12.57
CA ALA A 145 -5.76 -5.92 13.52
C ALA A 145 -7.21 -6.20 13.09
N ASP A 146 -7.48 -6.25 11.78
CA ASP A 146 -8.84 -6.40 11.27
C ASP A 146 -9.04 -7.59 10.32
N ARG A 147 -7.96 -8.13 9.73
CA ARG A 147 -7.98 -9.30 8.83
C ARG A 147 -7.28 -10.52 9.40
N ASN A 148 -6.72 -10.43 10.60
CA ASN A 148 -5.96 -11.51 11.26
C ASN A 148 -4.79 -12.06 10.43
N LYS A 149 -4.27 -11.29 9.47
CA LYS A 149 -3.09 -11.66 8.68
C LYS A 149 -2.35 -10.41 8.17
N PRO A 150 -1.02 -10.46 8.02
CA PRO A 150 -0.25 -9.41 7.36
C PRO A 150 -0.49 -9.44 5.84
N ILE A 151 -0.11 -8.37 5.14
CA ILE A 151 -0.17 -8.28 3.67
C ILE A 151 1.23 -8.15 3.08
N ARG A 152 1.52 -8.93 2.04
CA ARG A 152 2.76 -8.79 1.27
C ARG A 152 2.59 -7.68 0.24
N ILE A 153 3.61 -6.84 0.06
CA ILE A 153 3.68 -5.90 -1.07
C ILE A 153 4.22 -6.65 -2.29
N ASP A 154 3.42 -6.71 -3.35
CA ASP A 154 3.79 -7.34 -4.63
C ASP A 154 4.05 -6.32 -5.74
N ILE A 155 3.43 -5.13 -5.64
CA ILE A 155 3.51 -4.08 -6.65
C ILE A 155 3.71 -2.73 -5.98
N ALA A 156 4.64 -1.92 -6.50
CA ALA A 156 4.73 -0.50 -6.19
C ALA A 156 4.58 0.32 -7.47
N ILE A 157 3.54 1.16 -7.51
CA ILE A 157 3.29 2.09 -8.60
C ILE A 157 4.02 3.39 -8.30
N VAL A 158 4.87 3.85 -9.21
CA VAL A 158 5.63 5.09 -9.09
C VAL A 158 4.99 6.15 -9.97
N TYR A 159 4.39 7.15 -9.32
CA TYR A 159 3.77 8.29 -9.98
C TYR A 159 4.69 9.51 -10.01
N ASN A 160 4.61 10.29 -11.08
CA ASN A 160 5.17 11.64 -11.12
C ASN A 160 4.31 12.58 -10.27
N LEU A 161 4.89 13.09 -9.18
CA LEU A 161 4.19 13.94 -8.22
C LEU A 161 3.62 15.21 -8.86
N SER A 162 4.23 15.74 -9.94
CA SER A 162 3.72 16.96 -10.60
C SER A 162 2.38 16.76 -11.32
N LYS A 163 2.01 15.50 -11.61
CA LYS A 163 0.72 15.16 -12.23
C LYS A 163 -0.38 14.84 -11.21
N LEU A 164 -0.07 14.99 -9.92
CA LEU A 164 -0.99 14.75 -8.81
C LEU A 164 -1.28 16.05 -8.06
N LYS A 165 -2.45 16.12 -7.44
CA LYS A 165 -2.80 17.13 -6.44
C LYS A 165 -3.01 16.42 -5.12
N ARG A 166 -2.26 16.85 -4.10
CA ARG A 166 -2.41 16.35 -2.73
C ARG A 166 -3.72 16.86 -2.13
N VAL A 167 -4.37 16.01 -1.35
CA VAL A 167 -5.60 16.29 -0.62
C VAL A 167 -5.34 16.08 0.87
N GLU A 168 -5.36 17.17 1.62
CA GLU A 168 -5.28 17.12 3.08
C GLU A 168 -6.61 16.66 3.65
N HIS A 169 -6.57 15.71 4.58
CA HIS A 169 -7.77 15.09 5.15
C HIS A 169 -7.47 14.49 6.53
N ARG A 170 -8.50 13.96 7.20
CA ARG A 170 -8.39 13.27 8.49
C ARG A 170 -9.02 11.89 8.42
N TYR A 171 -8.48 10.96 9.21
CA TYR A 171 -9.06 9.63 9.38
C TYR A 171 -9.97 9.59 10.61
N LYS A 172 -11.01 8.77 10.54
CA LYS A 172 -11.84 8.42 11.70
C LYS A 172 -10.96 7.76 12.78
N GLY A 173 -11.04 8.25 14.02
CA GLY A 173 -10.20 7.84 15.14
C GLY A 173 -8.81 8.52 15.18
N ARG A 174 -8.53 9.46 14.28
CA ARG A 174 -7.32 10.31 14.25
C ARG A 174 -7.65 11.76 13.86
N GLU A 175 -8.72 12.29 14.41
CA GLU A 175 -9.31 13.60 14.11
C GLU A 175 -8.35 14.77 14.36
N ASN A 176 -7.42 14.61 15.30
CA ASN A 176 -6.43 15.62 15.67
C ASN A 176 -5.24 15.71 14.69
N GLU A 177 -5.16 14.83 13.68
CA GLU A 177 -4.03 14.74 12.77
C GLU A 177 -4.41 15.02 11.31
N ILE A 178 -3.83 16.08 10.73
CA ILE A 178 -3.96 16.35 9.30
C ILE A 178 -3.04 15.41 8.52
N LYS A 179 -3.64 14.55 7.69
CA LYS A 179 -2.96 13.61 6.79
C LYS A 179 -2.82 14.19 5.39
N LYS A 180 -1.75 13.78 4.72
CA LYS A 180 -1.23 14.38 3.47
C LYS A 180 -0.89 13.33 2.40
N ASP A 181 -1.38 12.12 2.59
CA ASP A 181 -1.17 10.91 1.79
C ASP A 181 -2.29 10.68 0.77
N GLY A 182 -3.35 11.50 0.76
CA GLY A 182 -4.41 11.45 -0.25
C GLY A 182 -4.03 12.22 -1.51
N PHE A 183 -4.31 11.63 -2.69
CA PHE A 183 -4.03 12.24 -3.98
C PHE A 183 -5.21 12.12 -4.95
N ILE A 184 -5.36 13.15 -5.79
CA ILE A 184 -6.17 13.11 -7.01
C ILE A 184 -5.29 13.33 -8.25
N PHE A 185 -5.71 12.77 -9.38
CA PHE A 185 -5.06 13.03 -10.67
C PHE A 185 -5.41 14.44 -11.14
N ARG A 186 -4.39 15.21 -11.57
CA ARG A 186 -4.65 16.53 -12.20
C ARG A 186 -5.36 16.41 -13.55
N TYR A 187 -5.13 15.29 -14.24
CA TYR A 187 -5.71 15.00 -15.55
C TYR A 187 -6.47 13.66 -15.46
N PRO A 188 -7.75 13.66 -15.04
CA PRO A 188 -8.51 12.45 -14.77
C PRO A 188 -8.75 11.58 -16.01
N ASP A 189 -8.72 12.15 -17.22
CA ASP A 189 -8.84 11.40 -18.48
C ASP A 189 -7.50 10.85 -18.98
N LYS A 190 -6.39 11.19 -18.30
CA LYS A 190 -5.01 10.82 -18.67
C LYS A 190 -4.24 10.28 -17.47
N LYS A 191 -4.89 9.51 -16.60
CA LYS A 191 -4.30 8.98 -15.35
C LYS A 191 -3.01 8.19 -15.60
N SER A 192 -2.97 7.40 -16.68
CA SER A 192 -1.79 6.62 -17.06
C SER A 192 -0.53 7.46 -17.26
N ASP A 193 -0.68 8.71 -17.69
CA ASP A 193 0.44 9.61 -17.95
C ASP A 193 1.12 10.06 -16.65
N ALA A 194 0.48 9.87 -15.50
CA ALA A 194 1.08 10.09 -14.19
C ALA A 194 2.03 8.94 -13.79
N ILE A 195 1.91 7.75 -14.38
CA ILE A 195 2.78 6.63 -14.05
C ILE A 195 4.11 6.78 -14.77
N ILE A 196 5.20 6.76 -14.01
CA ILE A 196 6.56 6.79 -14.55
C ILE A 196 7.31 5.47 -14.37
N GLY A 197 6.73 4.54 -13.62
CA GLY A 197 7.15 3.14 -13.62
C GLY A 197 6.39 2.30 -12.61
N ILE A 198 6.61 0.98 -12.69
CA ILE A 198 6.01 0.00 -11.80
C ILE A 198 7.12 -0.94 -11.33
N ILE A 199 7.24 -1.17 -10.03
CA ILE A 199 8.16 -2.14 -9.44
C ILE A 199 7.35 -3.37 -9.06
N LYS A 200 7.67 -4.51 -9.68
CA LYS A 200 7.18 -5.84 -9.35
C LYS A 200 8.10 -6.49 -8.32
N ILE A 201 7.55 -6.93 -7.20
CA ILE A 201 8.27 -7.49 -6.06
C ILE A 201 7.91 -8.97 -5.96
N LEU A 202 8.91 -9.86 -6.03
CA LEU A 202 8.75 -11.32 -6.07
C LEU A 202 9.26 -12.00 -4.80
#